data_AF-A0A1Q3PKA6-F1
#
_entry.id   AF-A0A1Q3PKA6-F1
#
_cell.length_a   1.000
_cell.length_b   1.000
_cell.length_c   1.000
_cell.angle_alpha   90.00
_cell.angle_beta   90.00
_cell.angle_gamma   90.00
#
_symmetry.space_group_name_H-M   'P 1'
#
loop_
_entity.id
_entity.type
_entity.pdbx_description
1 polymer ?
#
loop_
_entity_poly.entity_id
_entity_poly.type
_entity_poly.pdbx_seq_one_letter_code
_entity_poly.pdbx_strand_id
1 'polypeptide(L)'
;MKQTFGKNERLCNLRTIGRLFKKGSPEVQTFYLYPFRLLYIYDRQSPPALPQVLFSISKRHFKKAVDRNLIRRRCREAYRLHKSALTALHDETRPSYIAFLYLAKEITSYDVIETAMKQSLKKLEKLPPAFLKEQSNS
;
A
#
# COMPACT_ATOMS: atom_id res chain seq x y z
N MET A 1 12.15 -4.40 -17.58
CA MET A 1 11.27 -3.28 -17.16
C MET A 1 12.06 -2.33 -16.27
N LYS A 2 11.99 -1.00 -16.49
CA LYS A 2 12.66 -0.01 -15.64
C LYS A 2 12.01 0.02 -14.26
N GLN A 3 12.70 -0.46 -13.24
CA GLN A 3 12.26 -0.45 -11.85
C GLN A 3 12.47 0.95 -11.22
N THR A 4 11.77 1.96 -11.74
CA THR A 4 11.76 3.31 -11.16
C THR A 4 10.43 3.53 -10.45
N PHE A 5 10.44 4.22 -9.30
CA PHE A 5 9.21 4.67 -8.63
C PHE A 5 8.83 6.04 -9.17
N GLY A 6 7.96 6.07 -10.18
CA GLY A 6 7.58 7.26 -10.92
C GLY A 6 6.54 8.13 -10.20
N LYS A 7 6.33 9.36 -10.68
CA LYS A 7 5.27 10.25 -10.15
C LYS A 7 3.88 9.60 -10.26
N ASN A 8 3.65 8.79 -11.29
CA ASN A 8 2.39 8.13 -11.58
C ASN A 8 2.04 7.00 -10.60
N GLU A 9 3.05 6.45 -9.91
CA GLU A 9 2.88 5.41 -8.87
C GLU A 9 2.76 6.01 -7.47
N ARG A 10 2.94 7.33 -7.32
CA ARG A 10 2.86 7.99 -6.03
C ARG A 10 1.47 8.58 -5.83
N LEU A 11 0.80 8.12 -4.77
CA LEU A 11 -0.48 8.71 -4.37
C LEU A 11 -0.25 10.11 -3.77
N CYS A 12 -0.57 11.13 -4.56
CA CYS A 12 -0.43 12.54 -4.17
C CYS A 12 -1.79 13.27 -4.06
N ASN A 13 -2.86 12.72 -4.65
CA ASN A 13 -4.16 13.37 -4.68
C ASN A 13 -4.81 13.38 -3.30
N LEU A 14 -5.01 14.57 -2.72
CA LEU A 14 -5.55 14.73 -1.38
C LEU A 14 -6.97 14.17 -1.23
N ARG A 15 -7.80 14.25 -2.28
CA ARG A 15 -9.16 13.69 -2.29
C ARG A 15 -9.12 12.17 -2.16
N THR A 16 -8.25 11.53 -2.93
CA THR A 16 -8.06 10.07 -2.90
C THR A 16 -7.44 9.61 -1.59
N ILE A 17 -6.47 10.36 -1.04
CA ILE A 17 -5.93 10.11 0.29
C ILE A 17 -7.06 10.21 1.33
N GLY A 18 -7.89 11.25 1.28
CA GLY A 18 -9.04 11.40 2.17
C GLY A 18 -10.01 10.23 2.08
N ARG A 19 -10.32 9.76 0.87
CA ARG A 19 -11.14 8.55 0.62
C ARG A 19 -10.52 7.31 1.27
N LEU A 20 -9.21 7.10 1.11
CA LEU A 20 -8.48 5.96 1.66
C LEU A 20 -8.44 5.93 3.20
N PHE A 21 -8.46 7.10 3.85
CA PHE A 21 -8.48 7.22 5.31
C PHE A 21 -9.89 7.47 5.89
N LYS A 22 -10.94 7.44 5.05
CA LYS A 22 -12.31 7.64 5.51
C LYS A 22 -12.75 6.44 6.37
N LYS A 23 -12.89 6.67 7.67
CA LYS A 23 -13.32 5.64 8.63
C LYS A 23 -14.72 5.13 8.27
N GLY A 24 -14.91 3.81 8.34
CA GLY A 24 -16.20 3.16 8.08
C GLY A 24 -16.63 3.16 6.62
N SER A 25 -15.76 3.53 5.69
CA SER A 25 -16.07 3.39 4.26
C SER A 25 -16.05 1.91 3.87
N PRO A 26 -17.14 1.36 3.29
CA PRO A 26 -17.21 -0.05 2.88
C PRO A 26 -16.21 -0.38 1.76
N GLU A 27 -15.76 0.63 1.04
CA GLU A 27 -14.82 0.50 -0.06
C GLU A 27 -13.36 0.33 0.40
N VAL A 28 -13.03 0.80 1.61
CA VAL A 28 -11.68 0.75 2.16
C VAL A 28 -11.46 -0.59 2.83
N GLN A 29 -10.56 -1.40 2.28
CA GLN A 29 -10.12 -2.62 2.93
C GLN A 29 -8.82 -2.39 3.68
N THR A 30 -8.68 -3.04 4.84
CA THR A 30 -7.50 -2.94 5.69
C THR A 30 -7.03 -4.32 6.13
N PHE A 31 -5.72 -4.52 6.19
CA PHE A 31 -5.14 -5.66 6.90
C PHE A 31 -3.83 -5.28 7.58
N TYR A 32 -3.45 -6.10 8.55
CA TYR A 32 -2.25 -5.91 9.34
C TYR A 32 -1.22 -6.96 8.94
N LEU A 33 0.00 -6.51 8.72
CA LEU A 33 1.15 -7.37 8.49
C LEU A 33 2.37 -6.62 9.00
N TYR A 34 2.83 -6.97 10.20
CA TYR A 34 3.91 -6.24 10.87
C TYR A 34 5.14 -6.09 9.94
N PRO A 35 5.74 -4.89 9.83
CA PRO A 35 5.49 -3.68 10.62
C PRO A 35 4.44 -2.74 10.01
N PHE A 36 3.66 -3.19 9.04
CA PHE A 36 2.69 -2.41 8.30
C PHE A 36 1.24 -2.65 8.71
N ARG A 37 0.45 -1.60 8.58
CA ARG A 37 -0.99 -1.68 8.33
C ARG A 37 -1.22 -1.19 6.92
N LEU A 38 -1.91 -1.98 6.12
CA LEU A 38 -2.25 -1.62 4.75
C LEU A 38 -3.70 -1.20 4.68
N LEU A 39 -3.96 -0.14 3.91
CA LEU A 39 -5.28 0.27 3.47
C LEU A 39 -5.27 0.28 1.94
N TYR A 40 -6.32 -0.22 1.31
CA TYR A 40 -6.40 -0.26 -0.15
C TYR A 40 -7.85 -0.16 -0.64
N ILE A 41 -7.99 0.35 -1.86
CA ILE A 41 -9.26 0.54 -2.57
C ILE A 41 -9.10 0.02 -4.00
N TYR A 42 -10.16 -0.59 -4.52
CA TYR A 42 -10.35 -0.87 -5.95
C TYR A 42 -11.22 0.23 -6.56
N ASP A 43 -10.70 0.99 -7.52
CA ASP A 43 -11.44 2.04 -8.21
C ASP A 43 -11.76 1.59 -9.63
N ARG A 44 -13.06 1.40 -9.90
CA ARG A 44 -13.58 0.95 -11.21
C ARG A 44 -13.96 2.08 -12.14
N GLN A 45 -14.24 3.27 -11.61
CA GLN A 45 -14.72 4.38 -12.44
C GLN A 45 -13.57 5.00 -13.23
N SER A 46 -12.40 5.09 -12.61
CA SER A 46 -11.20 5.60 -13.26
C SER A 46 -9.96 4.99 -12.59
N PRO A 47 -9.65 3.71 -12.88
CA PRO A 47 -8.43 3.09 -12.37
C PRO A 47 -7.20 3.81 -12.94
N PRO A 48 -6.19 4.10 -12.11
CA PRO A 48 -4.91 4.56 -12.61
C PRO A 48 -4.22 3.42 -13.38
N ALA A 49 -3.44 3.77 -14.40
CA ALA A 49 -2.67 2.80 -15.20
C ALA A 49 -1.69 1.96 -14.33
N LEU A 50 -1.26 2.49 -13.19
CA LEU A 50 -0.46 1.78 -12.20
C LEU A 50 -1.02 2.02 -10.80
N PRO A 51 -0.93 1.05 -9.87
CA PRO A 51 -1.31 1.25 -8.48
C PRO A 51 -0.59 2.46 -7.88
N GLN A 52 -1.34 3.38 -7.28
CA GLN A 52 -0.75 4.50 -6.58
C GLN A 52 -0.55 4.17 -5.11
N VAL A 53 0.69 4.35 -4.64
CA VAL A 53 1.12 3.95 -3.32
C VAL A 53 1.50 5.16 -2.47
N LEU A 54 1.05 5.14 -1.21
CA LEU A 54 1.40 6.08 -0.16
C LEU A 54 2.13 5.36 0.99
N PHE A 55 3.23 5.94 1.45
CA PHE A 55 3.91 5.51 2.68
C PHE A 55 3.69 6.54 3.79
N SER A 56 2.94 6.15 4.82
CA SER A 56 2.66 6.97 6.00
C SER A 56 3.52 6.51 7.18
N ILE A 57 4.37 7.41 7.68
CA ILE A 57 5.24 7.17 8.84
C ILE A 57 4.82 8.11 9.96
N SER A 58 4.60 7.55 11.16
CA SER A 58 4.14 8.30 12.33
C SER A 58 5.12 9.40 12.74
N LYS A 59 4.67 10.65 12.68
CA LYS A 59 5.40 11.81 13.24
C LYS A 59 5.47 11.77 14.78
N ARG A 60 4.50 11.09 15.41
CA ARG A 60 4.42 10.95 16.87
C ARG A 60 5.55 10.05 17.41
N HIS A 61 5.83 8.95 16.71
CA HIS A 61 6.87 8.00 17.14
C HIS A 61 8.26 8.39 16.62
N PHE A 62 8.36 8.92 15.40
CA PHE A 62 9.63 9.31 14.79
C PHE A 62 9.71 10.83 14.67
N LYS A 63 10.20 11.50 15.71
CA LYS A 63 10.32 12.97 15.75
C LYS A 63 11.34 13.49 14.74
N LYS A 64 12.49 12.81 14.60
CA LYS A 64 13.55 13.22 13.67
C LYS A 64 13.12 13.02 12.22
N ALA A 65 13.40 14.00 11.37
CA ALA A 65 13.11 13.92 9.94
C ALA A 65 13.96 12.85 9.25
N VAL A 66 15.21 12.69 9.70
CA VAL A 66 16.16 11.70 9.17
C VAL A 66 15.61 10.28 9.33
N ASP A 67 15.11 9.92 10.51
CA ASP A 67 14.55 8.59 10.79
C ASP A 67 13.32 8.30 9.91
N ARG A 68 12.41 9.28 9.80
CA ARG A 68 11.23 9.15 8.92
C ARG A 68 11.63 8.98 7.45
N ASN A 69 12.67 9.69 7.01
CA ASN A 69 13.18 9.59 5.65
C ASN A 69 13.87 8.26 5.40
N LEU A 70 14.61 7.74 6.38
CA LEU A 70 15.23 6.42 6.33
C LEU A 70 14.18 5.32 6.15
N ILE A 71 13.14 5.31 7.00
CA ILE A 71 12.03 4.35 6.89
C ILE A 71 11.35 4.48 5.52
N ARG A 72 11.03 5.71 5.10
CA ARG A 72 10.38 5.94 3.79
C ARG A 72 11.24 5.48 2.62
N ARG A 73 12.56 5.67 2.68
CA ARG A 73 13.51 5.17 1.68
C ARG A 73 13.52 3.64 1.64
N ARG A 74 13.61 2.98 2.79
CA ARG A 74 13.56 1.51 2.89
C ARG A 74 12.26 0.94 2.31
N CYS A 75 11.11 1.52 2.66
CA CYS A 75 9.81 1.08 2.15
C CYS A 75 9.70 1.26 0.63
N ARG A 76 10.13 2.41 0.10
CA ARG A 76 10.12 2.66 -1.36
C ARG A 76 11.02 1.68 -2.09
N GLU A 77 12.20 1.37 -1.55
CA GLU A 77 13.12 0.44 -2.18
C GLU A 77 12.58 -0.98 -2.18
N ALA A 78 12.03 -1.45 -1.06
CA ALA A 78 11.35 -2.72 -1.00
C ALA A 78 10.18 -2.80 -2.01
N TYR A 79 9.38 -1.75 -2.12
CA TYR A 79 8.31 -1.71 -3.12
C TYR A 79 8.85 -1.72 -4.55
N ARG A 80 9.89 -0.93 -4.84
CA ARG A 80 10.53 -0.83 -6.18
C ARG A 80 10.98 -2.19 -6.71
N LEU A 81 11.55 -3.03 -5.84
CA LEU A 81 12.02 -4.37 -6.19
C LEU A 81 10.88 -5.36 -6.42
N HIS A 82 9.77 -5.24 -5.69
CA HIS A 82 8.68 -6.24 -5.67
C HIS A 82 7.38 -5.79 -6.36
N LYS A 83 7.36 -4.60 -6.96
CA LYS A 83 6.14 -4.05 -7.61
C LYS A 83 5.62 -4.89 -8.77
N SER A 84 6.46 -5.75 -9.35
CA SER A 84 6.07 -6.67 -10.42
C SER A 84 4.88 -7.53 -10.03
N ALA A 85 4.77 -7.90 -8.75
CA ALA A 85 3.64 -8.66 -8.21
C ALA A 85 2.29 -7.96 -8.40
N LEU A 86 2.25 -6.62 -8.38
CA LEU A 86 1.01 -5.86 -8.62
C LEU A 86 0.82 -5.52 -10.09
N THR A 87 1.89 -5.21 -10.83
CA THR A 87 1.77 -4.86 -12.25
C THR A 87 1.42 -6.04 -13.13
N ALA A 88 1.68 -7.27 -12.67
CA ALA A 88 1.27 -8.49 -13.36
C ALA A 88 -0.24 -8.80 -13.23
N LEU A 89 -0.94 -8.15 -12.30
CA LEU A 89 -2.39 -8.33 -12.11
C LEU A 89 -3.20 -7.58 -13.18
N HIS A 90 -4.30 -8.19 -13.60
CA HIS A 90 -5.31 -7.55 -14.44
C HIS A 90 -5.93 -6.33 -13.74
N ASP A 91 -6.32 -5.34 -14.52
CA ASP A 91 -6.82 -4.05 -14.01
C ASP A 91 -8.02 -4.22 -13.04
N GLU A 92 -8.90 -5.18 -13.30
CA GLU A 92 -10.09 -5.47 -12.47
C GLU A 92 -9.78 -6.10 -11.10
N THR A 93 -8.66 -6.82 -10.99
CA THR A 93 -8.24 -7.50 -9.75
C THR A 93 -7.12 -6.76 -9.05
N ARG A 94 -6.68 -5.62 -9.59
CA ARG A 94 -5.56 -4.86 -9.07
C ARG A 94 -6.04 -3.71 -8.19
N PRO A 95 -5.50 -3.55 -6.96
CA PRO A 95 -5.83 -2.40 -6.13
C PRO A 95 -5.35 -1.10 -6.80
N SER A 96 -6.25 -0.14 -6.94
CA SER A 96 -5.99 1.17 -7.57
C SER A 96 -5.15 2.07 -6.66
N TYR A 97 -5.47 2.08 -5.36
CA TYR A 97 -4.84 2.93 -4.37
C TYR A 97 -4.45 2.13 -3.14
N ILE A 98 -3.21 2.31 -2.66
CA ILE A 98 -2.66 1.58 -1.51
C ILE A 98 -1.96 2.54 -0.57
N ALA A 99 -2.22 2.45 0.73
CA ALA A 99 -1.48 3.12 1.78
C ALA A 99 -0.84 2.11 2.72
N PHE A 100 0.49 2.19 2.83
CA PHE A 100 1.28 1.50 3.83
C PHE A 100 1.49 2.42 5.02
N LEU A 101 0.91 2.06 6.16
CA LEU A 101 1.12 2.74 7.43
C LEU A 101 2.17 1.95 8.21
N TYR A 102 3.26 2.62 8.55
CA TYR A 102 4.28 2.03 9.39
C TYR A 102 3.84 2.08 10.86
N LEU A 103 3.56 0.91 11.44
CA LEU A 103 3.05 0.75 12.81
C LEU A 103 4.17 0.55 13.84
N ALA A 104 5.33 0.03 13.44
CA ALA A 104 6.42 -0.20 14.36
C ALA A 104 6.85 1.12 15.02
N LYS A 105 7.18 1.04 16.31
CA LYS A 105 7.61 2.19 17.12
C LYS A 105 9.13 2.41 17.06
N GLU A 106 9.84 1.50 16.43
CA GLU A 106 11.29 1.51 16.25
C GLU A 106 11.66 1.46 14.77
N ILE A 107 12.92 1.77 14.46
CA ILE A 107 13.45 1.72 13.09
C ILE A 107 13.82 0.26 12.79
N THR A 108 12.95 -0.47 12.10
CA THR A 108 13.22 -1.85 11.71
C THR A 108 14.26 -1.92 10.60
N SER A 109 15.02 -3.01 10.53
CA SER A 109 15.99 -3.26 9.46
C SER A 109 15.32 -3.33 8.09
N TYR A 110 16.13 -3.23 7.04
CA TYR A 110 15.63 -3.34 5.68
C TYR A 110 15.03 -4.72 5.40
N ASP A 111 15.65 -5.80 5.90
CA ASP A 111 15.22 -7.18 5.64
C ASP A 111 13.82 -7.46 6.20
N VAL A 112 13.52 -6.91 7.38
CA VAL A 112 12.19 -6.99 7.99
C VAL A 112 11.17 -6.24 7.14
N ILE A 113 11.50 -5.03 6.68
CA ILE A 113 10.64 -4.23 5.81
C ILE A 113 10.41 -4.94 4.47
N GLU A 114 11.46 -5.48 3.87
CA GLU A 114 11.39 -6.15 2.58
C GLU A 114 10.56 -7.43 2.65
N THR A 115 10.76 -8.24 3.68
CA THR A 115 9.99 -9.46 3.92
C THR A 115 8.51 -9.14 4.11
N ALA A 116 8.20 -8.14 4.96
CA ALA A 116 6.82 -7.71 5.17
C ALA A 116 6.19 -7.13 3.90
N MET A 117 6.96 -6.40 3.09
CA MET A 117 6.52 -5.87 1.80
C MET A 117 6.16 -7.00 0.84
N LYS A 118 7.07 -7.97 0.64
CA LYS A 118 6.83 -9.16 -0.20
C LYS A 118 5.56 -9.88 0.20
N GLN A 119 5.39 -10.16 1.50
CA GLN A 119 4.20 -10.85 2.01
C GLN A 119 2.93 -10.01 1.81
N SER A 120 3.00 -8.70 2.02
CA SER A 120 1.85 -7.81 1.83
C SER A 120 1.41 -7.76 0.37
N LEU A 121 2.37 -7.69 -0.56
CA LEU A 121 2.08 -7.69 -2.01
C LEU A 121 1.51 -9.04 -2.46
N LYS A 122 2.09 -10.17 -2.03
CA LYS A 122 1.53 -11.51 -2.29
C LYS A 122 0.12 -11.68 -1.72
N LYS A 123 -0.18 -11.05 -0.58
CA LYS A 123 -1.51 -11.09 -0.01
C LYS A 123 -2.49 -10.26 -0.85
N LEU A 124 -2.08 -9.08 -1.33
CA LEU A 124 -2.89 -8.26 -2.24
C LEU A 124 -3.20 -8.98 -3.56
N GLU A 125 -2.25 -9.75 -4.10
CA GLU A 125 -2.44 -10.57 -5.29
C GLU A 125 -3.57 -11.60 -5.13
N LYS A 126 -3.69 -12.19 -3.94
CA LYS A 126 -4.68 -13.23 -3.64
C LYS A 126 -6.01 -12.69 -3.12
N LEU A 127 -6.08 -11.41 -2.77
CA LEU A 127 -7.25 -10.87 -2.09
C LEU A 127 -8.30 -10.48 -3.13
N PRO A 128 -9.47 -11.13 -3.11
CA PRO A 128 -10.54 -10.74 -4.01
C PRO A 128 -10.96 -9.29 -3.70
N PRO A 129 -11.36 -8.52 -4.72
CA PRO A 129 -11.89 -7.20 -4.50
C PRO A 129 -13.12 -7.23 -3.58
N ALA A 130 -13.32 -6.15 -2.81
CA ALA A 130 -14.21 -6.10 -1.64
C ALA A 130 -15.63 -6.65 -1.90
N PHE A 131 -16.12 -6.50 -3.12
CA PHE A 131 -17.45 -6.91 -3.56
C PHE A 131 -17.64 -8.43 -3.75
N LEU A 132 -16.56 -9.23 -3.85
CA LEU A 132 -16.71 -10.70 -3.92
C LEU A 132 -16.96 -11.34 -2.55
N LYS A 133 -16.79 -10.61 -1.45
CA LYS A 133 -17.16 -11.09 -0.11
C LYS A 133 -18.67 -11.05 0.14
N GLU A 134 -19.44 -10.34 -0.68
CA GLU A 134 -20.89 -10.25 -0.55
C GLU A 134 -21.64 -11.41 -1.23
N GLN A 135 -20.97 -12.25 -2.04
CA GLN A 135 -21.62 -13.38 -2.73
C GLN A 135 -21.34 -14.77 -2.11
N SER A 136 -20.62 -14.86 -0.99
CA SER A 136 -20.33 -16.14 -0.32
C SER A 136 -21.10 -16.37 0.99
N ASN A 137 -22.15 -15.58 1.24
CA ASN A 137 -23.06 -15.74 2.38
C ASN A 137 -24.53 -15.86 1.90
N SER A 138 -24.78 -16.64 0.86
CA SER A 138 -26.12 -17.07 0.44
C SER A 138 -26.12 -18.56 0.14
#